data_AF-A0A2N2ADY7-F1
#
_entry.id   AF-A0A2N2ADY7-F1
#
_cell.length_a   1.000
_cell.length_b   1.000
_cell.length_c   1.000
_cell.angle_alpha   90.00
_cell.angle_beta   90.00
_cell.angle_gamma   90.00
#
_symmetry.space_group_name_H-M   'P 1'
#
loop_
_entity.id
_entity.type
_entity.pdbx_description
1 polymer ?
#
loop_
_entity_poly.entity_id
_entity_poly.type
_entity_poly.pdbx_seq_one_letter_code
_entity_poly.pdbx_strand_id
1 'polypeptide(L)' 'MSGNIDAIKKEMIQLEADYLAHVNKHGFSYREYSNPPPGSFMEKYKKRMAELTVASGVKPLEYYKG' A
#
# COMPACT_ATOMS: atom_id res chain seq x y z
N MET A 1 8.39 -10.47 -19.54
CA MET A 1 8.17 -9.33 -18.62
C MET A 1 6.86 -9.45 -17.82
N SER A 2 5.86 -10.19 -18.28
CA SER A 2 4.55 -10.39 -17.61
C SER A 2 4.64 -11.01 -16.20
N GLY A 3 5.50 -12.01 -15.99
CA GLY A 3 5.62 -12.69 -14.69
C GLY A 3 6.06 -11.80 -13.51
N ASN A 4 6.66 -10.64 -13.77
CA ASN A 4 7.02 -9.69 -12.71
C ASN A 4 5.80 -8.88 -12.24
N ILE A 5 4.89 -8.54 -13.17
CA ILE A 5 3.67 -7.78 -12.85
C ILE A 5 2.66 -8.63 -12.08
N ASP A 6 2.48 -9.91 -12.45
CA ASP A 6 1.60 -10.82 -11.71
C ASP A 6 2.08 -11.06 -10.27
N ALA A 7 3.40 -11.17 -10.07
CA ALA A 7 3.99 -11.28 -8.74
C ALA A 7 3.75 -10.01 -7.89
N ILE A 8 3.96 -8.82 -8.48
CA ILE A 8 3.70 -7.53 -7.83
C ILE A 8 2.23 -7.42 -7.43
N LYS A 9 1.29 -7.74 -8.33
CA LYS A 9 -0.16 -7.72 -8.04
C LYS A 9 -0.52 -8.66 -6.90
N LYS A 10 0.03 -9.87 -6.88
CA LYS A 10 -0.21 -10.84 -5.81
C LYS A 10 0.27 -10.31 -4.46
N GLU A 11 1.41 -9.64 -4.43
CA GLU A 11 1.94 -9.03 -3.22
C GLU A 11 1.10 -7.84 -2.74
N MET A 12 0.61 -7.00 -3.66
CA MET A 12 -0.30 -5.89 -3.32
C MET A 12 -1.61 -6.42 -2.69
N ILE A 13 -2.20 -7.47 -3.28
CA ILE A 13 -3.41 -8.11 -2.74
C ILE A 13 -3.15 -8.66 -1.32
N GLN A 14 -1.99 -9.28 -1.10
CA GLN A 14 -1.61 -9.79 0.21
C GLN A 14 -1.47 -8.66 1.24
N LEU A 15 -0.81 -7.56 0.87
CA LEU A 15 -0.68 -6.38 1.73
C LEU A 15 -2.04 -5.76 2.09
N GLU A 16 -2.97 -5.69 1.14
CA GLU A 16 -4.33 -5.22 1.41
C GLU A 16 -5.06 -6.15 2.38
N ALA A 17 -4.91 -7.48 2.22
CA ALA A 17 -5.49 -8.45 3.15
C ALA A 17 -4.90 -8.31 4.57
N ASP A 18 -3.59 -8.13 4.70
CA ASP A 18 -2.92 -7.88 5.97
C ASP A 18 -3.39 -6.56 6.61
N TYR A 19 -3.59 -5.51 5.80
CA TYR A 19 -4.15 -4.24 6.27
C TYR A 19 -5.57 -4.40 6.80
N LEU A 20 -6.44 -5.09 6.06
CA LEU A 20 -7.81 -5.35 6.50
C LEU A 20 -7.83 -6.21 7.78
N ALA A 21 -6.95 -7.21 7.90
CA ALA A 21 -6.82 -8.00 9.11
C ALA A 21 -6.38 -7.15 10.31
N HIS A 22 -5.41 -6.24 10.11
CA HIS A 22 -4.97 -5.30 11.14
C HIS A 22 -6.12 -4.38 11.58
N VAL A 23 -6.84 -3.78 10.62
CA VAL A 23 -7.99 -2.90 10.90
C VAL A 23 -9.12 -3.66 11.60
N ASN A 24 -9.43 -4.88 11.20
CA ASN A 24 -10.45 -5.70 11.87
C ASN A 24 -10.06 -6.03 13.32
N LYS A 25 -8.78 -6.24 13.59
CA LYS A 25 -8.27 -6.58 14.92
C LYS A 25 -8.12 -5.37 15.86
N HIS A 26 -7.67 -4.23 15.32
CA HIS A 26 -7.27 -3.07 16.12
C HIS A 26 -8.21 -1.87 15.96
N GLY A 27 -9.17 -1.96 15.05
CA GLY A 27 -9.98 -0.82 14.61
C GLY A 27 -9.24 0.04 13.58
N PHE A 28 -10.00 0.86 12.85
CA PHE A 28 -9.40 1.87 11.97
C PHE A 28 -9.01 3.11 12.77
N SER A 29 -7.75 3.54 12.66
CA SER A 29 -7.22 4.73 13.30
C SER A 29 -6.83 5.77 12.24
N TYR A 30 -7.62 6.84 12.12
CA TYR A 30 -7.32 7.91 11.16
C TYR A 30 -5.98 8.61 11.48
N ARG A 31 -5.60 8.69 12.76
CA ARG A 31 -4.33 9.28 13.18
C ARG A 31 -3.14 8.47 12.67
N GLU A 32 -3.17 7.15 12.86
CA GLU A 32 -2.12 6.26 12.36
C GLU A 32 -2.13 6.15 10.85
N TYR A 33 -3.31 6.21 10.24
CA TYR A 33 -3.42 6.30 8.79
C TYR A 33 -2.75 7.57 8.27
N SER A 34 -3.09 8.75 8.81
CA SER A 34 -2.60 10.04 8.31
C SER A 34 -1.11 10.26 8.61
N ASN A 35 -0.68 9.99 9.84
CA ASN A 35 0.70 10.17 10.30
C ASN A 35 1.17 8.92 11.06
N PRO A 36 1.56 7.85 10.34
CA PRO A 36 1.93 6.59 10.97
C PRO A 36 3.19 6.77 11.84
N PRO A 37 3.21 6.26 13.09
CA PRO A 37 4.40 6.32 13.91
C PRO A 37 5.54 5.49 13.30
N PRO A 38 6.80 5.86 13.57
CA PRO A 38 7.95 5.16 13.01
C PRO A 38 7.99 3.69 13.41
N GLY A 39 8.19 2.81 12.43
CA GLY A 39 8.22 1.36 12.63
C GLY A 39 6.85 0.70 12.85
N SER A 40 5.75 1.48 12.82
CA SER A 40 4.39 0.96 12.92
C SER A 40 4.01 0.06 11.74
N PHE A 41 2.97 -0.75 11.94
CA PHE A 41 2.38 -1.55 10.86
C PHE A 41 1.99 -0.66 9.67
N MET A 42 1.34 0.48 9.95
CA MET A 42 0.83 1.38 8.92
C MET A 42 1.95 2.08 8.11
N GLU A 43 3.07 2.44 8.75
CA GLU A 43 4.25 2.96 8.05
C GLU A 43 4.80 1.93 7.06
N LYS A 44 5.02 0.70 7.54
CA LYS A 44 5.56 -0.40 6.74
C LYS A 44 4.65 -0.75 5.57
N TYR A 45 3.35 -0.84 5.83
CA TYR A 45 2.32 -1.08 4.81
C TYR A 45 2.37 -0.01 3.72
N LYS A 46 2.30 1.28 4.10
CA LYS A 46 2.32 2.40 3.13
C LYS A 46 3.60 2.42 2.31
N LYS A 47 4.75 2.22 2.95
CA LYS A 47 6.05 2.19 2.28
C LYS A 47 6.08 1.07 1.24
N ARG A 48 5.68 -0.15 1.62
CA ARG A 48 5.71 -1.29 0.71
C ARG A 48 4.73 -1.14 -0.45
N MET A 49 3.53 -0.64 -0.18
CA MET A 49 2.53 -0.38 -1.22
C MET A 49 3.04 0.67 -2.24
N ALA A 50 3.72 1.71 -1.78
CA ALA A 50 4.35 2.70 -2.66
C ALA A 50 5.47 2.09 -3.52
N GLU A 51 6.34 1.26 -2.94
CA GLU A 51 7.40 0.54 -3.67
C GLU A 51 6.82 -0.35 -4.78
N LEU A 52 5.76 -1.11 -4.47
CA LEU A 52 5.08 -1.98 -5.44
C LEU A 52 4.34 -1.18 -6.53
N THR A 53 3.75 -0.05 -6.17
CA THR A 53 3.08 0.84 -7.14
C THR A 53 4.10 1.37 -8.15
N VAL A 54 5.26 1.84 -7.70
CA VAL A 54 6.36 2.26 -8.58
C VAL A 54 6.85 1.10 -9.44
N ALA A 55 7.07 -0.08 -8.83
CA ALA A 55 7.54 -1.27 -9.54
C ALA A 55 6.55 -1.79 -10.60
N SER A 56 5.24 -1.61 -10.38
CA SER A 56 4.19 -1.99 -11.33
C SER A 56 4.15 -1.10 -12.58
N GLY A 57 4.86 0.04 -12.58
CA GLY A 57 4.82 1.02 -13.65
C GLY A 57 3.49 1.79 -13.74
N VAL A 58 2.59 1.64 -12.75
CA VAL A 58 1.38 2.44 -12.63
C VAL A 58 1.80 3.87 -12.28
N LYS A 59 1.73 4.75 -13.28
CA LYS A 59 1.90 6.18 -13.03
C LYS A 59 0.71 6.69 -12.21
N PRO A 60 0.93 7.52 -11.18
CA PRO A 60 -0.18 8.21 -10.53
C PRO A 60 -0.96 8.98 -11.59
N LEU A 61 -2.29 8.99 -11.47
CA LEU A 61 -3.14 9.76 -12.37
C LEU A 61 -2.63 11.21 -12.38
N GLU A 62 -2.09 11.64 -13.52
CA GLU A 62 -1.77 13.05 -13.74
C GLU A 62 -3.11 13.77 -13.89
N TYR A 63 -3.62 14.29 -12.78
CA TYR A 63 -4.74 15.21 -12.85
C TYR A 63 -4.30 16.43 -13.67
N TYR A 64 -5.04 16.70 -14.73
CA TYR A 64 -4.84 17.82 -15.64
C TYR A 64 -4.56 19.10 -14.83
N LYS A 65 -3.32 19.60 -14.89
CA LYS A 65 -2.99 20.94 -14.42
C LYS A 65 -3.41 21.92 -15.51
N GLY A 66 -4.56 22.56 -15.28
CA GLY A 66 -5.03 23.83 -15.88
C GLY A 66 -4.62 24.12 -17.32
#